data_AF-A0A7J0DL48-F1
#
_entry.id   AF-A0A7J0DL48-F1
#
_cell.length_a   1.000
_cell.length_b   1.000
_cell.length_c   1.000
_cell.angle_alpha   90.00
_cell.angle_beta   90.00
_cell.angle_gamma   90.00
#
_symmetry.space_group_name_H-M   'P 1'
#
loop_
_entity.id
_entity.type
_entity.pdbx_description
1 polymer ?
#
loop_
_entity_poly.entity_id
_entity_poly.type
_entity_poly.pdbx_seq_one_letter_code
_entity_poly.pdbx_strand_id
1 'polypeptide(L)'
;MHTQTVSAIEKSIANGKKVAEVQISTLIEMLMRQAIKLEGISADGDACALKNLQGKRVQKCVETLDVLKVSNARIKPVIFTTKWETFDPPPPPPPSTTAHWEFFD
;
A
#
# COMPACT_ATOMS: atom_id res chain seq x y z
N MET A 1 -6.28 4.41 -20.29
CA MET A 1 -5.03 4.25 -19.51
C MET A 1 -5.27 3.63 -18.14
N HIS A 2 -6.17 4.13 -17.27
CA HIS A 2 -6.29 3.63 -15.88
C HIS A 2 -6.88 2.22 -15.70
N THR A 3 -7.79 1.79 -16.57
CA THR A 3 -8.36 0.42 -16.53
C THR A 3 -7.31 -0.67 -16.80
N GLN A 4 -6.25 -0.33 -17.54
CA GLN A 4 -5.18 -1.26 -17.86
C GLN A 4 -4.28 -1.51 -16.64
N THR A 5 -4.06 -0.50 -15.81
CA THR A 5 -3.32 -0.61 -14.56
C THR A 5 -4.05 -1.48 -13.54
N VAL A 6 -5.38 -1.35 -13.43
CA VAL A 6 -6.22 -2.23 -12.59
C VAL A 6 -6.05 -3.70 -13.02
N SER A 7 -6.18 -3.97 -14.31
CA SER A 7 -6.03 -5.34 -14.84
C SER A 7 -4.62 -5.91 -14.65
N ALA A 8 -3.58 -5.07 -14.75
CA ALA A 8 -2.20 -5.47 -14.49
C ALA A 8 -1.99 -5.86 -13.02
N ILE A 9 -2.54 -5.07 -12.08
CA ILE A 9 -2.49 -5.36 -10.64
C ILE A 9 -3.29 -6.63 -10.32
N GLU A 10 -4.49 -6.80 -10.88
CA GLU A 10 -5.28 -8.04 -10.78
C GLU A 10 -4.49 -9.26 -11.21
N LYS A 11 -3.90 -9.22 -12.41
CA LYS A 11 -3.08 -10.33 -12.92
C LYS A 11 -1.87 -10.60 -12.02
N SER A 12 -1.23 -9.58 -11.47
CA SER A 12 -0.08 -9.76 -10.58
C SER A 12 -0.47 -10.47 -9.29
N ILE A 13 -1.56 -10.03 -8.66
CA ILE A 13 -2.09 -10.61 -7.41
C ILE A 13 -2.64 -12.02 -7.65
N ALA A 14 -3.33 -12.25 -8.77
CA ALA A 14 -3.81 -13.58 -9.17
C ALA A 14 -2.66 -14.57 -9.40
N ASN A 15 -1.51 -14.08 -9.87
CA ASN A 15 -0.27 -14.85 -9.99
C ASN A 15 0.50 -14.97 -8.66
N GLY A 16 -0.06 -14.52 -7.54
CA GLY A 16 0.55 -14.59 -6.21
C GLY A 16 1.71 -13.60 -5.98
N LYS A 17 1.89 -12.61 -6.86
CA LYS A 17 2.94 -11.60 -6.70
C LYS A 17 2.48 -10.50 -5.76
N LYS A 18 3.30 -10.21 -4.74
CA LYS A 18 3.08 -9.09 -3.81
C LYS A 18 3.21 -7.77 -4.57
N VAL A 19 2.17 -6.96 -4.55
CA VAL A 19 2.16 -5.58 -5.07
C VAL A 19 2.35 -4.62 -3.89
N ALA A 20 3.10 -3.54 -4.08
CA ALA A 20 3.29 -2.54 -3.02
C ALA A 20 1.95 -1.89 -2.68
N GLU A 21 1.61 -1.80 -1.39
CA GLU A 21 0.32 -1.25 -0.95
C GLU A 21 0.13 0.20 -1.44
N VAL A 22 1.20 0.99 -1.44
CA VAL A 22 1.19 2.37 -1.96
C VAL A 22 0.74 2.46 -3.42
N GLN A 23 1.03 1.45 -4.25
CA GLN A 23 0.58 1.44 -5.65
C GLN A 23 -0.93 1.23 -5.75
N ILE A 24 -1.48 0.35 -4.91
CA ILE A 24 -2.93 0.09 -4.86
C ILE A 24 -3.66 1.32 -4.32
N SER A 25 -3.18 1.89 -3.20
CA SER A 25 -3.78 3.08 -2.59
C SER A 25 -3.73 4.30 -3.51
N THR A 26 -2.59 4.56 -4.16
CA THR A 26 -2.47 5.67 -5.13
C THR A 26 -3.45 5.53 -6.29
N LEU A 27 -3.64 4.30 -6.79
CA LEU A 27 -4.58 4.06 -7.89
C LEU A 27 -6.04 4.27 -7.46
N ILE A 28 -6.40 3.86 -6.24
CA ILE A 28 -7.72 4.11 -5.65
C ILE A 28 -7.96 5.62 -5.53
N GLU A 29 -7.03 6.37 -4.93
CA GLU A 29 -7.15 7.82 -4.77
C GLU A 29 -7.30 8.54 -6.12
N MET A 30 -6.52 8.14 -7.12
CA MET A 30 -6.57 8.75 -8.43
C MET A 30 -7.91 8.48 -9.14
N LEU A 31 -8.46 7.27 -8.99
CA LEU A 31 -9.79 6.91 -9.49
C LEU A 31 -10.90 7.69 -8.77
N MET A 32 -10.82 7.83 -7.44
CA MET A 32 -11.79 8.61 -6.66
C MET A 32 -11.80 10.08 -7.06
N ARG A 33 -10.63 10.70 -7.26
CA ARG A 33 -10.52 12.09 -7.77
C ARG A 33 -11.15 12.24 -9.15
N GLN A 34 -11.04 11.23 -10.01
CA GLN A 34 -11.70 11.23 -11.32
C GLN A 34 -13.22 11.08 -11.20
N ALA A 35 -13.73 10.27 -10.27
CA ALA A 35 -15.16 10.14 -10.00
C ALA A 35 -15.78 11.49 -9.58
N ILE A 36 -15.14 12.19 -8.64
CA ILE A 36 -15.60 13.52 -8.18
C ILE A 36 -15.62 14.52 -9.34
N LYS A 37 -14.57 14.50 -10.19
CA LYS A 37 -14.48 15.38 -11.36
C LYS A 37 -15.57 15.06 -12.41
N LEU A 38 -15.97 13.80 -12.55
CA LEU A 38 -17.08 13.40 -13.41
C LEU A 38 -18.43 13.85 -12.83
N GLU A 39 -18.61 13.81 -11.51
CA GLU A 39 -19.84 14.19 -10.83
C GLU A 39 -20.13 15.70 -10.90
N GLY A 40 -19.08 16.54 -10.88
CA GLY A 40 -19.17 18.00 -11.02
C GLY A 40 -19.51 18.52 -12.42
N ILE A 41 -19.57 17.65 -13.44
CA ILE A 41 -19.96 18.03 -14.80
C ILE A 41 -21.49 17.96 -14.91
N SER A 42 -22.14 19.13 -14.88
CA SER A 42 -23.54 19.27 -15.27
C SER A 42 -23.63 19.09 -16.78
N ALA A 43 -24.02 17.89 -17.19
CA ALA A 43 -24.14 17.49 -18.58
C ALA A 43 -25.61 17.24 -18.89
N ASP A 44 -26.18 18.00 -19.82
CA ASP A 44 -27.52 17.79 -20.35
C ASP A 44 -27.47 16.75 -21.49
N GLY A 45 -28.51 15.92 -21.65
CA GLY A 45 -28.59 14.91 -22.72
C GLY A 45 -27.59 13.73 -22.65
N ASP A 46 -27.07 13.27 -23.80
CA ASP A 46 -26.21 12.05 -23.94
C ASP A 46 -24.92 12.08 -23.12
N ALA A 47 -24.42 13.27 -22.79
CA ALA A 47 -23.26 13.44 -21.92
C ALA A 47 -23.56 13.00 -20.47
N CYS A 48 -24.84 12.98 -20.05
CA CYS A 48 -25.28 12.41 -18.77
C CYS A 48 -25.24 10.88 -18.77
N ALA A 49 -25.60 10.23 -19.89
CA ALA A 49 -25.53 8.78 -20.03
C ALA A 49 -24.07 8.28 -20.01
N LEU A 50 -23.17 8.98 -20.71
CA LEU A 50 -21.73 8.69 -20.69
C LEU A 50 -21.11 8.93 -19.30
N LYS A 51 -21.52 10.00 -18.59
CA LYS A 51 -21.13 10.26 -17.19
C LYS A 51 -21.50 9.09 -16.28
N ASN A 52 -22.76 8.63 -16.37
CA ASN A 52 -23.25 7.51 -15.57
C ASN A 52 -22.50 6.21 -15.87
N LEU A 53 -22.25 5.91 -17.15
CA LEU A 53 -21.52 4.71 -17.55
C LEU A 53 -20.07 4.76 -17.07
N GLN A 54 -19.42 5.92 -17.17
CA GLN A 54 -18.04 6.09 -16.71
C GLN A 54 -17.93 6.05 -15.19
N GLY A 55 -18.88 6.64 -14.45
CA GLY A 55 -18.97 6.53 -12.99
C GLY A 55 -19.10 5.08 -12.54
N LYS A 56 -20.00 4.30 -13.16
CA LYS A 56 -20.13 2.85 -12.89
C LYS A 56 -18.84 2.07 -13.13
N ARG A 57 -18.09 2.42 -14.18
CA ARG A 57 -16.79 1.79 -14.48
C ARG A 57 -15.74 2.12 -13.41
N VAL A 58 -15.67 3.38 -12.98
CA VAL A 58 -14.75 3.80 -11.92
C VAL A 58 -15.10 3.12 -10.60
N GLN A 59 -16.38 3.08 -10.24
CA GLN A 59 -16.82 2.43 -9.00
C GLN A 59 -16.49 0.93 -8.99
N LYS A 60 -16.77 0.24 -10.10
CA LYS A 60 -16.38 -1.17 -10.25
C LYS A 60 -14.86 -1.37 -10.12
N CYS A 61 -14.05 -0.47 -10.69
CA CYS A 61 -12.60 -0.54 -10.54
C CYS A 61 -12.15 -0.32 -9.08
N VAL A 62 -12.79 0.59 -8.34
CA VAL A 62 -12.48 0.84 -6.92
C VAL A 62 -12.85 -0.36 -6.06
N GLU A 63 -14.04 -0.93 -6.24
CA GLU A 63 -14.48 -2.16 -5.54
C GLU A 63 -13.52 -3.32 -5.80
N THR A 64 -13.12 -3.54 -7.07
CA THR A 64 -12.11 -4.53 -7.44
C THR A 64 -10.78 -4.27 -6.74
N LEU A 65 -10.30 -3.02 -6.72
CA LEU A 65 -9.03 -2.69 -6.06
C LEU A 65 -9.07 -2.89 -4.55
N ASP A 66 -10.21 -2.67 -3.90
CA ASP A 66 -10.37 -2.92 -2.47
C ASP A 66 -10.27 -4.43 -2.15
N VAL A 67 -10.96 -5.26 -2.92
CA VAL A 67 -10.84 -6.73 -2.82
C VAL A 67 -9.40 -7.19 -3.09
N LEU A 68 -8.74 -6.60 -4.08
CA LEU A 68 -7.33 -6.86 -4.37
C LEU A 68 -6.41 -6.41 -3.24
N LYS A 69 -6.67 -5.28 -2.58
CA LYS A 69 -5.90 -4.79 -1.44
C LYS A 69 -5.93 -5.82 -0.30
N VAL A 70 -7.11 -6.31 0.06
CA VAL A 70 -7.27 -7.37 1.08
C VAL A 70 -6.58 -8.66 0.62
N SER A 71 -6.74 -9.04 -0.65
CA SER A 71 -6.13 -10.26 -1.19
C SER A 71 -4.60 -10.19 -1.21
N ASN A 72 -4.04 -9.04 -1.55
CA ASN A 72 -2.61 -8.78 -1.54
C ASN A 72 -2.02 -8.71 -0.12
N ALA A 73 -2.81 -8.27 0.87
CA ALA A 73 -2.42 -8.36 2.28
C ALA A 73 -2.28 -9.82 2.75
N ARG A 74 -3.15 -10.72 2.24
CA ARG A 74 -3.09 -12.17 2.51
C ARG A 74 -1.93 -12.89 1.82
N ILE A 75 -1.33 -12.31 0.76
CA ILE A 75 -0.12 -12.86 0.15
C ILE A 75 1.01 -12.72 1.17
N LYS A 76 1.43 -13.86 1.74
CA LYS A 76 2.56 -13.94 2.65
C LYS A 76 3.80 -13.41 1.92
N PRO A 77 4.41 -12.30 2.36
CA PRO A 77 5.67 -11.87 1.78
C PRO A 77 6.70 -12.96 2.06
N VAL A 78 7.19 -13.61 1.01
CA VAL A 78 8.35 -14.47 1.11
C VAL A 78 9.52 -13.55 1.42
N ILE A 79 9.85 -13.48 2.72
CA ILE A 79 11.07 -12.93 3.33
C ILE A 79 11.11 -11.39 3.41
N PHE A 80 10.87 -10.87 4.61
CA PHE A 80 11.84 -10.01 5.32
C PHE A 80 11.54 -10.12 6.83
N THR A 81 11.68 -11.33 7.38
CA THR A 81 11.98 -11.50 8.80
C THR A 81 13.47 -11.23 8.99
N THR A 82 13.97 -10.07 8.55
CA THR A 82 15.12 -9.54 9.26
C THR A 82 14.59 -9.24 10.63
N LYS A 83 15.00 -10.09 11.56
CA LYS A 83 15.01 -9.88 13.00
C LYS A 83 15.50 -8.46 13.26
N TRP A 84 14.61 -7.48 13.23
CA TRP A 84 14.89 -6.16 13.75
C TRP A 84 14.63 -6.28 15.25
N GLU A 85 15.71 -6.15 16.03
CA GLU A 85 15.74 -5.95 17.48
C GLU A 85 15.71 -7.21 18.36
N THR A 86 16.84 -7.92 18.39
CA THR A 86 17.40 -8.32 19.69
C THR A 86 18.66 -7.46 19.89
N PHE A 87 18.45 -6.24 20.40
CA PHE A 87 19.52 -5.53 21.09
C PHE A 87 19.70 -6.24 22.44
N ASP A 88 20.51 -7.30 22.47
CA ASP A 88 21.06 -7.77 23.73
C ASP A 88 22.07 -6.72 24.21
N PRO A 89 21.86 -6.04 25.35
CA PRO A 89 22.91 -5.22 25.93
C PRO A 89 24.13 -6.11 26.26
N PRO A 90 25.36 -5.61 26.10
CA PRO A 90 26.54 -6.40 26.44
C PRO A 90 26.49 -6.82 27.92
N PRO A 91 26.87 -8.08 28.25
CA PRO A 91 26.88 -8.54 29.63
C PRO A 91 27.82 -7.68 30.49
N PRO A 92 27.51 -7.47 31.78
CA PRO A 92 28.39 -6.73 32.68
C PRO A 92 29.75 -7.45 32.77
N PRO A 93 30.87 -6.70 32.81
CA PRO A 93 32.20 -7.29 32.90
C PRO A 93 32.36 -8.08 34.22
N PRO A 94 33.18 -9.15 34.24
CA PRO A 94 33.47 -9.91 35.45
C PRO A 94 34.13 -9.04 36.52
N PRO A 95 33.99 -9.37 37.82
CA PRO A 95 34.54 -8.59 38.92
C PRO A 95 36.06 -8.77 39.03
N SER A 96 36.85 -8.29 38.06
CA SER A 96 38.32 -8.28 38.11
C SER A 96 38.96 -7.38 37.05
N THR A 97 38.37 -6.22 36.76
CA THR A 97 39.12 -5.17 36.06
C THR A 97 38.88 -3.86 36.76
N THR A 98 39.81 -3.53 37.65
CA THR A 98 40.04 -2.20 38.21
C THR A 98 40.16 -1.20 37.05
N ALA A 99 39.03 -0.61 36.65
CA ALA A 99 39.04 0.65 35.95
C ALA A 99 39.37 1.69 37.02
N HIS A 100 40.66 2.04 37.12
CA HIS A 100 41.07 3.16 37.95
C HIS A 100 40.33 4.41 37.45
N TRP A 101 39.52 4.99 38.32
CA TRP A 101 39.00 6.34 38.20
C TRP A 101 39.39 7.04 39.49
N GLU A 102 40.69 7.10 39.72
CA GLU A 102 41.23 7.96 40.76
C GLU A 102 41.54 9.31 40.13
N PHE A 103 40.82 10.31 40.65
CA PHE A 103 41.32 11.65 40.89
C PHE A 103 41.62 12.54 39.69
N PHE A 104 40.63 13.36 39.34
CA PHE A 104 40.90 14.78 39.17
C PHE A 104 40.33 15.51 40.39
N ASP A 105 41.23 15.93 41.28
CA ASP A 105 41.07 17.08 42.19
C ASP A 105 42.16 18.09 41.78
#